data_AF-A0A954I2W7-F1
#
_entry.id   AF-A0A954I2W7-F1
#
_cell.length_a   1.000
_cell.length_b   1.000
_cell.length_c   1.000
_cell.angle_alpha   90.00
_cell.angle_beta   90.00
_cell.angle_gamma   90.00
#
_symmetry.space_group_name_H-M   'P 1'
#
loop_
_entity.id
_entity.type
_entity.pdbx_description
1 polymer ?
#
loop_
_entity_poly.entity_id
_entity_poly.type
_entity_poly.pdbx_seq_one_letter_code
_entity_poly.pdbx_strand_id
1 'polypeptide(L)'
;MSSETPSQFVANVVVAGDICLDVVGIPQPPLAAPDRTVDNWKMTGEMRTHFLPGGVHLLQKWVEDALDIAHPTDTQPLKWNVIGHDAHLPDALTASDSGTKLVDRKQLLEHAERLTRSEVVHSLLELNWYPVSRKAKDENKECMRVSKTLGFAGPVTGDPSLIVEPPQLDAVPHLTVLDDTGNRFRRRADIWPHPLRNDSPTASKSLLIYKL
;
A
#
# COMPACT_ATOMS: atom_id res chain seq x y z
N MET A 1 29.18 -39.29 7.57
CA MET A 1 28.01 -38.76 8.29
C MET A 1 27.60 -37.48 7.59
N SER A 2 26.59 -37.54 6.74
CA SER A 2 26.05 -36.36 6.06
C SER A 2 25.16 -35.63 7.06
N SER A 3 25.51 -34.40 7.44
CA SER A 3 24.65 -33.55 8.25
C SER A 3 23.49 -33.08 7.39
N GLU A 4 22.29 -33.60 7.64
CA GLU A 4 21.07 -33.02 7.07
C GLU A 4 20.91 -31.61 7.66
N THR A 5 20.94 -30.60 6.80
CA THR A 5 20.61 -29.24 7.16
C THR A 5 19.15 -29.20 7.59
N PRO A 6 18.80 -28.73 8.80
CA PRO A 6 17.41 -28.71 9.23
C PRO A 6 16.58 -27.89 8.26
N SER A 7 15.45 -28.45 7.81
CA SER A 7 14.53 -27.78 6.89
C SER A 7 14.06 -26.47 7.53
N GLN A 8 14.33 -25.36 6.86
CA GLN A 8 13.90 -24.04 7.31
C GLN A 8 12.35 -23.97 7.30
N PHE A 9 11.76 -23.66 8.46
CA PHE A 9 10.32 -23.45 8.53
C PHE A 9 9.96 -22.09 7.92
N VAL A 10 8.97 -22.09 7.01
CA VAL A 10 8.45 -20.88 6.36
C VAL A 10 7.02 -20.62 6.82
N ALA A 11 6.81 -19.47 7.47
CA ALA A 11 5.50 -19.04 7.92
C ALA A 11 4.83 -18.15 6.85
N ASN A 12 3.77 -18.65 6.22
CA ASN A 12 2.97 -17.87 5.27
C ASN A 12 2.01 -16.90 5.98
N VAL A 13 2.04 -15.64 5.57
CA VAL A 13 1.13 -14.56 5.97
C VAL A 13 0.44 -14.03 4.73
N VAL A 14 -0.89 -13.97 4.75
CA VAL A 14 -1.68 -13.40 3.66
C VAL A 14 -2.20 -12.04 4.09
N VAL A 15 -2.03 -11.03 3.25
CA VAL A 15 -2.59 -9.69 3.44
C VAL A 15 -3.58 -9.44 2.31
N ALA A 16 -4.84 -9.24 2.65
CA ALA A 16 -5.92 -9.09 1.68
C ALA A 16 -6.78 -7.86 1.96
N GLY A 17 -7.34 -7.26 0.93
CA GLY A 17 -8.03 -5.99 1.06
C GLY A 17 -8.16 -5.22 -0.23
N ASP A 18 -8.62 -3.99 -0.09
CA ASP A 18 -8.77 -3.06 -1.21
C ASP A 18 -7.44 -2.37 -1.55
N ILE A 19 -7.13 -2.27 -2.85
CA ILE A 19 -6.02 -1.44 -3.34
C ILE A 19 -6.45 0.03 -3.33
N CYS A 20 -5.59 0.88 -2.80
CA CYS A 20 -5.73 2.32 -2.78
C CYS A 20 -4.37 2.98 -3.05
N LEU A 21 -4.38 4.20 -3.58
CA LEU A 21 -3.21 5.05 -3.66
C LEU A 21 -3.36 6.19 -2.66
N ASP A 22 -2.33 6.41 -1.84
CA ASP A 22 -2.23 7.64 -1.05
C ASP A 22 -1.68 8.73 -1.97
N VAL A 23 -2.51 9.73 -2.27
CA VAL A 23 -2.15 10.91 -3.05
C VAL A 23 -1.86 12.04 -2.09
N VAL A 24 -0.59 12.40 -2.03
CA VAL A 24 -0.02 13.22 -0.98
C VAL A 24 0.38 14.59 -1.54
N GLY A 25 -0.31 15.63 -1.09
CA GLY A 25 0.03 17.02 -1.37
C GLY A 25 1.00 17.59 -0.34
N ILE A 26 2.12 18.12 -0.80
CA ILE A 26 3.13 18.81 0.02
C ILE A 26 3.17 20.29 -0.41
N PRO A 27 2.68 21.22 0.42
CA PRO A 27 2.74 22.64 0.12
C PRO A 27 4.20 23.10 0.11
N GLN A 28 4.59 23.75 -0.98
CA GLN A 28 5.86 24.44 -1.11
C GLN A 28 5.60 25.94 -0.90
N PRO A 29 6.22 26.57 0.09
CA PRO A 29 6.07 28.00 0.28
C PRO A 29 6.60 28.76 -0.94
N PRO A 30 6.07 29.96 -1.23
CA PRO A 30 6.62 30.81 -2.28
C PRO A 30 8.10 31.11 -2.00
N LEU A 31 8.89 31.27 -3.06
CA LEU A 31 10.26 31.74 -2.91
C LEU A 31 10.22 33.17 -2.32
N ALA A 32 10.89 33.36 -1.20
CA ALA A 32 11.11 34.70 -0.66
C ALA A 32 12.01 35.45 -1.64
N ALA A 33 11.40 36.24 -2.52
CA ALA A 33 12.12 37.04 -3.49
C ALA A 33 12.35 38.45 -2.92
N PRO A 34 13.58 38.82 -2.55
CA PRO A 34 13.90 40.19 -2.16
C PRO A 34 13.93 41.15 -3.36
N ASP A 35 13.98 40.63 -4.60
CA ASP A 35 14.04 41.41 -5.83
C ASP A 35 13.00 40.90 -6.85
N ARG A 36 12.35 41.84 -7.57
CA ARG A 36 11.17 41.65 -8.43
C ARG A 36 11.48 40.93 -9.76
N THR A 37 12.51 40.11 -9.82
CA THR A 37 13.04 39.50 -11.06
C THR A 37 12.67 38.03 -11.26
N VAL A 38 11.88 37.43 -10.36
CA VAL A 38 11.37 36.07 -10.53
C VAL A 38 10.09 36.04 -11.36
N ASP A 39 9.90 34.96 -12.12
CA ASP A 39 8.67 34.71 -12.87
C ASP A 39 7.45 34.60 -11.94
N ASN A 40 6.28 35.11 -12.37
CA ASN A 40 5.05 35.13 -11.56
C ASN A 40 4.66 33.74 -11.01
N TRP A 41 4.90 32.66 -11.77
CA TRP A 41 4.56 31.31 -11.34
C TRP A 41 5.41 30.80 -10.16
N LYS A 42 6.56 31.45 -9.88
CA LYS A 42 7.42 31.17 -8.72
C LYS A 42 7.04 31.98 -7.48
N MET A 43 6.19 32.99 -7.63
CA MET A 43 5.77 33.89 -6.54
C MET A 43 4.58 33.34 -5.74
N THR A 44 3.78 32.47 -6.35
CA THR A 44 2.73 31.73 -5.66
C THR A 44 3.32 30.40 -5.25
N GLY A 45 3.25 30.03 -3.97
CA GLY A 45 3.66 28.69 -3.54
C GLY A 45 2.98 27.60 -4.38
N GLU A 46 3.58 26.42 -4.48
CA GLU A 46 3.06 25.30 -5.26
C GLU A 46 2.62 24.14 -4.36
N MET A 47 1.79 23.24 -4.88
CA MET A 47 1.48 21.97 -4.21
C MET A 47 2.16 20.84 -4.99
N ARG A 48 3.15 20.20 -4.37
CA ARG A 48 3.78 19.00 -4.96
C ARG A 48 2.95 17.78 -4.63
N THR A 49 2.62 17.00 -5.64
CA THR A 49 1.82 15.78 -5.47
C THR A 49 2.73 14.57 -5.60
N HIS A 50 2.61 13.63 -4.66
CA HIS A 50 3.30 12.35 -4.67
C HIS A 50 2.28 11.23 -4.53
N PHE A 51 2.58 10.09 -5.14
CA PHE A 51 1.76 8.89 -5.03
C PHE A 51 2.51 7.87 -4.19
N LEU A 52 1.85 7.32 -3.18
CA LEU A 52 2.36 6.28 -2.31
C LEU A 52 1.41 5.07 -2.33
N PRO A 53 1.91 3.86 -2.02
CA PRO A 53 1.04 2.73 -1.76
C PRO A 53 0.08 3.06 -0.61
N GLY A 54 -1.22 2.88 -0.81
CA GLY A 54 -2.25 2.94 0.21
C GLY A 54 -2.94 1.59 0.40
N GLY A 55 -3.98 1.57 1.24
CA GLY A 55 -4.81 0.39 1.48
C GLY A 55 -4.01 -0.88 1.75
N VAL A 56 -4.38 -1.98 1.11
CA VAL A 56 -3.77 -3.29 1.33
C VAL A 56 -2.28 -3.33 1.00
N HIS A 57 -1.80 -2.55 0.03
CA HIS A 57 -0.37 -2.51 -0.30
C HIS A 57 0.47 -1.85 0.79
N LEU A 58 -0.07 -0.82 1.44
CA LEU A 58 0.56 -0.20 2.61
C LEU A 58 0.55 -1.15 3.80
N LEU A 59 -0.60 -1.81 4.04
CA LEU A 59 -0.71 -2.80 5.12
C LEU A 59 0.27 -3.95 4.92
N GLN A 60 0.40 -4.46 3.69
CA GLN A 60 1.37 -5.52 3.37
C GLN A 60 2.79 -5.07 3.71
N LYS A 61 3.17 -3.84 3.35
CA LYS A 61 4.48 -3.29 3.70
C LYS A 61 4.68 -3.22 5.22
N TRP A 62 3.68 -2.78 5.97
CA TRP A 62 3.79 -2.73 7.43
C TRP A 62 3.93 -4.10 8.07
N VAL A 63 3.26 -5.12 7.52
CA VAL A 63 3.43 -6.51 7.96
C VAL A 63 4.83 -7.01 7.64
N GLU A 64 5.36 -6.76 6.44
CA GLU A 64 6.75 -7.06 6.06
C GLU A 64 7.74 -6.44 7.05
N ASP A 65 7.65 -5.11 7.25
CA ASP A 65 8.55 -4.36 8.14
C ASP A 65 8.46 -4.84 9.61
N ALA A 66 7.26 -5.15 10.11
CA ALA A 66 7.07 -5.61 11.48
C ALA A 66 7.67 -7.00 11.74
N LEU A 67 7.57 -7.89 10.76
CA LEU A 67 8.14 -9.24 10.85
C LEU A 67 9.67 -9.20 10.78
N ASP A 68 10.23 -8.29 9.99
CA ASP A 68 11.67 -8.05 9.92
C ASP A 68 12.23 -7.51 11.26
N ILE A 69 11.51 -6.60 11.93
CA ILE A 69 11.91 -6.08 13.26
C ILE A 69 11.82 -7.17 14.34
N ALA A 70 10.79 -8.00 14.31
CA ALA A 70 10.55 -9.03 15.32
C ALA A 70 11.57 -10.18 15.27
N HIS A 71 12.20 -10.41 14.10
CA HIS A 71 13.16 -11.48 13.90
C HIS A 71 14.49 -10.97 13.34
N PRO A 72 15.34 -10.33 14.17
CA PRO A 72 16.70 -10.02 13.78
C PRO A 72 17.42 -11.33 13.42
N THR A 73 18.07 -11.35 12.26
CA THR A 73 18.58 -12.52 11.52
C THR A 73 19.51 -13.49 12.27
N ASP A 74 19.90 -13.22 13.52
CA ASP A 74 20.91 -13.96 14.27
C ASP A 74 20.40 -15.06 15.22
N THR A 75 19.08 -15.20 15.44
CA THR A 75 18.55 -16.21 16.39
C THR A 75 17.43 -17.06 15.78
N GLN A 76 17.84 -18.06 14.99
CA GLN A 76 17.00 -19.04 14.30
C GLN A 76 16.02 -18.52 13.22
N PRO A 77 15.81 -19.30 12.14
CA PRO A 77 15.59 -18.75 10.81
C PRO A 77 14.12 -18.88 10.42
N LEU A 78 13.19 -18.42 11.27
CA LEU A 78 11.78 -18.38 10.89
C LEU A 78 11.65 -17.41 9.72
N LYS A 79 11.49 -17.94 8.50
CA LYS A 79 11.33 -17.11 7.31
C LYS A 79 9.86 -16.83 7.14
N TRP A 80 9.52 -15.55 7.02
CA TRP A 80 8.17 -15.13 6.71
C TRP A 80 8.00 -15.01 5.20
N ASN A 81 6.85 -15.44 4.71
CA ASN A 81 6.43 -15.23 3.34
C ASN A 81 5.13 -14.42 3.37
N VAL A 82 5.24 -13.12 3.11
CA VAL A 82 4.08 -12.21 3.07
C VAL A 82 3.56 -12.15 1.65
N ILE A 83 2.29 -12.51 1.47
CA ILE A 83 1.64 -12.64 0.17
C ILE A 83 0.49 -11.63 0.15
N GLY A 84 0.51 -10.74 -0.85
CA GLY A 84 -0.49 -9.71 -1.05
C GLY A 84 -1.31 -9.88 -2.32
N HIS A 85 -2.05 -8.84 -2.67
CA HIS A 85 -2.75 -8.75 -3.95
C HIS A 85 -1.79 -8.34 -5.06
N ASP A 86 -2.05 -8.88 -6.26
CA ASP A 86 -1.54 -8.34 -7.51
C ASP A 86 -2.65 -7.57 -8.24
N ALA A 87 -2.26 -6.63 -9.09
CA ALA A 87 -3.19 -5.85 -9.88
C ALA A 87 -2.91 -6.03 -11.37
N HIS A 88 -3.91 -5.85 -12.21
CA HIS A 88 -3.67 -5.71 -13.64
C HIS A 88 -3.68 -4.25 -14.07
N LEU A 89 -2.68 -3.84 -14.84
CA LEU A 89 -2.69 -2.51 -15.45
C LEU A 89 -3.85 -2.39 -16.45
N PRO A 90 -4.56 -1.25 -16.47
CA PRO A 90 -5.53 -0.92 -17.51
C PRO A 90 -4.92 -1.00 -18.91
N ASP A 91 -5.72 -1.41 -19.89
CA ASP A 91 -5.28 -1.56 -21.29
C ASP A 91 -4.63 -0.28 -21.85
N ALA A 92 -5.12 0.89 -21.44
CA ALA A 92 -4.57 2.19 -21.84
C ALA A 92 -3.12 2.43 -21.36
N LEU A 93 -2.64 1.65 -20.39
CA LEU A 93 -1.29 1.72 -19.85
C LEU A 93 -0.42 0.53 -20.29
N THR A 94 -1.00 -0.48 -20.94
CA THR A 94 -0.26 -1.59 -21.53
C THR A 94 0.08 -1.26 -22.99
N ALA A 95 1.37 -1.23 -23.34
CA ALA A 95 1.83 -1.04 -24.73
C ALA A 95 1.59 -2.27 -25.64
N SER A 96 0.69 -3.17 -25.22
CA SER A 96 0.49 -4.49 -25.81
C SER A 96 -0.94 -4.58 -26.34
N ASP A 97 -1.10 -5.06 -27.57
CA ASP A 97 -2.40 -5.32 -28.21
C ASP A 97 -3.15 -6.51 -27.58
N SER A 98 -2.57 -7.19 -26.59
CA SER A 98 -3.13 -8.39 -25.96
C SER A 98 -3.26 -8.25 -24.45
N GLY A 99 -4.39 -7.68 -24.00
CA GLY A 99 -4.93 -7.84 -22.64
C GLY A 99 -4.19 -7.12 -21.52
N THR A 100 -4.79 -7.21 -20.34
CA THR A 100 -4.32 -6.58 -19.12
C THR A 100 -3.01 -7.25 -18.64
N LYS A 101 -2.08 -6.45 -18.10
CA LYS A 101 -0.78 -6.94 -17.60
C LYS A 101 -0.80 -7.04 -16.09
N LEU A 102 -0.59 -8.24 -15.55
CA LEU A 102 -0.38 -8.44 -14.12
C LEU A 102 0.89 -7.72 -13.66
N VAL A 103 0.78 -6.93 -12.60
CA VAL A 103 1.85 -6.13 -12.02
C VAL A 103 1.86 -6.25 -10.51
N ASP A 104 3.07 -6.24 -9.95
CA ASP A 104 3.28 -6.17 -8.51
C ASP A 104 3.04 -4.75 -7.97
N ARG A 105 3.09 -4.59 -6.64
CA ARG A 105 2.96 -3.31 -5.93
C ARG A 105 3.89 -2.21 -6.47
N LYS A 106 5.15 -2.54 -6.77
CA LYS A 106 6.15 -1.55 -7.21
C LYS A 106 5.86 -1.10 -8.63
N GLN A 107 5.56 -2.04 -9.52
CA GLN A 107 5.20 -1.78 -10.90
C GLN A 107 3.88 -0.99 -10.99
N LEU A 108 2.89 -1.27 -10.15
CA LEU A 108 1.66 -0.46 -10.09
C LEU A 108 1.97 0.99 -9.72
N LEU A 109 2.88 1.22 -8.77
CA LEU A 109 3.26 2.57 -8.32
C LEU A 109 3.97 3.37 -9.41
N GLU A 110 4.74 2.72 -10.29
CA GLU A 110 5.37 3.36 -11.46
C GLU A 110 4.33 3.97 -12.43
N HIS A 111 3.06 3.53 -12.35
CA HIS A 111 1.95 4.03 -13.14
C HIS A 111 0.94 4.88 -12.36
N ALA A 112 1.20 5.14 -11.07
CA ALA A 112 0.22 5.76 -10.17
C ALA A 112 -0.27 7.14 -10.64
N GLU A 113 0.61 7.96 -11.23
CA GLU A 113 0.24 9.29 -11.75
C GLU A 113 -0.77 9.24 -12.91
N ARG A 114 -0.85 8.10 -13.61
CA ARG A 114 -1.77 7.91 -14.74
C ARG A 114 -3.08 7.26 -14.34
N LEU A 115 -3.11 6.53 -13.23
CA LEU A 115 -4.33 5.90 -12.73
C LEU A 115 -5.32 6.97 -12.29
N THR A 116 -6.54 6.85 -12.79
CA THR A 116 -7.63 7.78 -12.53
C THR A 116 -8.49 7.30 -11.36
N ARG A 117 -9.30 8.21 -10.81
CA ARG A 117 -10.30 7.89 -9.78
C ARG A 117 -11.35 6.86 -10.23
N SER A 118 -11.52 6.66 -11.54
CA SER A 118 -12.43 5.63 -12.06
C SER A 118 -11.81 4.24 -11.97
N GLU A 119 -10.48 4.15 -11.94
CA GLU A 119 -9.72 2.90 -11.92
C GLU A 119 -9.36 2.48 -10.50
N VAL A 120 -8.89 3.40 -9.66
CA VAL A 120 -8.45 3.12 -8.28
C VAL A 120 -8.91 4.22 -7.33
N VAL A 121 -9.12 3.87 -6.06
CA VAL A 121 -9.43 4.88 -5.04
C VAL A 121 -8.17 5.61 -4.63
N HIS A 122 -8.27 6.94 -4.56
CA HIS A 122 -7.23 7.83 -4.04
C HIS A 122 -7.60 8.28 -2.63
N SER A 123 -6.77 7.97 -1.65
CA SER A 123 -6.77 8.57 -0.32
C SER A 123 -6.03 9.90 -0.41
N LEU A 124 -6.71 11.01 -0.17
CA LEU A 124 -6.16 12.35 -0.38
C LEU A 124 -5.61 12.91 0.93
N LEU A 125 -4.30 13.19 0.97
CA LEU A 125 -3.60 13.63 2.16
C LEU A 125 -2.86 14.95 1.90
N GLU A 126 -2.89 15.85 2.88
CA GLU A 126 -2.00 17.02 2.93
C GLU A 126 -0.92 16.75 3.98
N LEU A 127 0.36 16.98 3.65
CA LEU A 127 1.45 16.95 4.62
C LEU A 127 1.88 18.37 4.97
N ASN A 128 2.49 18.51 6.14
CA ASN A 128 3.23 19.71 6.49
C ASN A 128 4.48 19.35 7.31
N TRP A 129 5.40 20.29 7.44
CA TRP A 129 6.58 20.17 8.27
C TRP A 129 6.22 20.46 9.73
N TYR A 130 6.65 19.56 10.61
CA TYR A 130 6.47 19.68 12.06
C TYR A 130 7.80 19.44 12.77
N PRO A 131 8.07 20.14 13.89
CA PRO A 131 9.21 19.83 14.74
C PRO A 131 9.19 18.37 15.18
N VAL A 132 10.34 17.68 15.07
CA VAL A 132 10.50 16.30 15.53
C VAL A 132 10.29 16.21 17.04
N SER A 133 10.72 17.24 17.78
CA SER A 133 10.73 17.28 19.23
C SER A 133 10.59 18.72 19.72
N ARG A 134 10.00 18.90 20.92
CA ARG A 134 9.94 20.21 21.61
C ARG A 134 11.22 20.56 22.36
N LYS A 135 12.22 19.67 22.36
CA LYS A 135 13.50 19.89 23.06
C LYS A 135 14.36 20.86 22.25
N ALA A 136 14.97 21.84 22.91
CA ALA A 136 15.85 22.84 22.29
C ALA A 136 16.93 22.22 21.38
N LYS A 137 17.51 21.08 21.79
CA LYS A 137 18.53 20.37 20.98
C LYS A 137 18.07 19.86 19.62
N ASP A 138 16.75 19.83 19.37
CA ASP A 138 16.13 19.32 18.16
C ASP A 138 15.30 20.41 17.46
N GLU A 139 15.47 21.69 17.82
CA GLU A 139 14.64 22.81 17.32
C GLU A 139 14.68 22.99 15.80
N ASN A 140 15.79 22.58 15.17
CA ASN A 140 15.97 22.65 13.72
C ASN A 140 15.66 21.31 13.00
N LYS A 141 15.17 20.30 13.73
CA LYS A 141 14.81 19.01 13.13
C LYS A 141 13.33 19.01 12.83
N GLU A 142 13.00 18.95 11.56
CA GLU A 142 11.62 18.84 11.08
C GLU A 142 11.36 17.47 10.47
N CYS A 143 10.10 17.04 10.55
CA CYS A 143 9.62 15.85 9.87
C CYS A 143 8.28 16.17 9.22
N MET A 144 8.01 15.53 8.08
CA MET A 144 6.71 15.61 7.45
C MET A 144 5.70 14.76 8.22
N ARG A 145 4.50 15.30 8.43
CA ARG A 145 3.36 14.58 9.00
C ARG A 145 2.09 14.96 8.26
N VAL A 146 1.10 14.08 8.29
CA VAL A 146 -0.25 14.40 7.77
C VAL A 146 -0.81 15.57 8.57
N SER A 147 -1.04 16.69 7.88
CA SER A 147 -1.72 17.86 8.43
C SER A 147 -3.22 17.73 8.30
N LYS A 148 -3.70 17.17 7.18
CA LYS A 148 -5.12 16.96 6.89
C LYS A 148 -5.36 15.68 6.12
N THR A 149 -6.46 15.03 6.43
CA THR A 149 -7.10 14.04 5.54
C THR A 149 -8.17 14.76 4.74
N LEU A 150 -8.06 14.72 3.41
CA LEU A 150 -9.00 15.37 2.49
C LEU A 150 -10.08 14.40 1.99
N GLY A 151 -10.15 13.22 2.60
CA GLY A 151 -11.09 12.16 2.27
C GLY A 151 -10.57 11.24 1.17
N PHE A 152 -11.50 10.63 0.44
CA PHE A 152 -11.21 9.69 -0.63
C PHE A 152 -11.83 10.16 -1.94
N ALA A 153 -11.17 9.90 -3.05
CA ALA A 153 -11.69 10.10 -4.39
C ALA A 153 -11.72 8.76 -5.14
N GLY A 154 -12.92 8.33 -5.52
CA GLY A 154 -13.14 7.13 -6.33
C GLY A 154 -14.13 7.40 -7.46
N PRO A 155 -14.68 6.34 -8.09
CA PRO A 155 -15.68 6.48 -9.13
C PRO A 155 -16.94 7.15 -8.60
N VAL A 156 -17.61 7.95 -9.44
CA VAL A 156 -18.88 8.58 -9.09
C VAL A 156 -19.99 7.53 -8.91
N THR A 157 -19.93 6.46 -9.70
CA THR A 157 -20.89 5.37 -9.69
C THR A 157 -20.18 4.04 -9.77
N GLY A 158 -20.67 3.07 -8.99
CA GLY A 158 -20.11 1.72 -8.98
C GLY A 158 -18.75 1.66 -8.29
N ASP A 159 -17.90 0.84 -8.86
CA ASP A 159 -16.77 0.20 -8.20
C ASP A 159 -15.50 0.50 -9.06
N PRO A 160 -14.30 0.80 -8.51
CA PRO A 160 -13.08 1.16 -9.27
C PRO A 160 -12.53 0.17 -10.33
N SER A 161 -12.50 0.46 -11.63
CA SER A 161 -12.27 -0.55 -12.68
C SER A 161 -10.94 -1.34 -12.67
N LEU A 162 -9.94 -0.99 -11.84
CA LEU A 162 -8.72 -1.79 -11.67
C LEU A 162 -9.07 -3.23 -11.27
N ILE A 163 -8.52 -4.19 -12.02
CA ILE A 163 -8.69 -5.61 -11.75
C ILE A 163 -7.64 -6.01 -10.72
N VAL A 164 -8.10 -6.67 -9.65
CA VAL A 164 -7.28 -7.12 -8.54
C VAL A 164 -7.43 -8.63 -8.42
N GLU A 165 -6.31 -9.34 -8.42
CA GLU A 165 -6.27 -10.77 -8.19
C GLU A 165 -6.18 -11.07 -6.68
N PRO A 166 -6.85 -12.12 -6.18
CA PRO A 166 -6.67 -12.55 -4.80
C PRO A 166 -5.22 -12.98 -4.54
N PRO A 167 -4.74 -12.90 -3.28
CA PRO A 167 -3.44 -13.44 -2.92
C PRO A 167 -3.39 -14.94 -3.22
N GLN A 168 -2.41 -15.36 -4.03
CA GLN A 168 -2.27 -16.75 -4.45
C GLN A 168 -1.41 -17.52 -3.45
N LEU A 169 -2.03 -18.47 -2.73
CA LEU A 169 -1.33 -19.36 -1.82
C LEU A 169 -1.97 -20.76 -1.89
N ASP A 170 -1.18 -21.75 -2.29
CA ASP A 170 -1.61 -23.15 -2.43
C ASP A 170 -1.80 -23.87 -1.07
N ALA A 171 -1.55 -23.18 0.04
CA ALA A 171 -1.61 -23.70 1.40
C ALA A 171 -2.44 -22.80 2.31
N VAL A 172 -2.86 -23.32 3.48
CA VAL A 172 -3.53 -22.48 4.48
C VAL A 172 -2.49 -21.54 5.12
N PRO A 173 -2.71 -20.21 5.13
CA PRO A 173 -1.79 -19.28 5.77
C PRO A 173 -1.86 -19.40 7.30
N HIS A 174 -0.75 -19.15 7.97
CA HIS A 174 -0.69 -19.12 9.44
C HIS A 174 -1.38 -17.87 9.99
N LEU A 175 -1.31 -16.76 9.24
CA LEU A 175 -1.91 -15.47 9.57
C LEU A 175 -2.55 -14.87 8.32
N THR A 176 -3.77 -14.38 8.47
CA THR A 176 -4.47 -13.58 7.46
C THR A 176 -4.75 -12.20 8.05
N VAL A 177 -4.31 -11.14 7.37
CA VAL A 177 -4.54 -9.75 7.77
C VAL A 177 -5.42 -9.09 6.72
N LEU A 178 -6.50 -8.45 7.15
CA LEU A 178 -7.50 -7.84 6.27
C LEU A 178 -7.50 -6.32 6.38
N ASP A 179 -7.51 -5.64 5.23
CA ASP A 179 -7.75 -4.20 5.09
C ASP A 179 -9.03 -3.94 4.27
N ASP A 180 -10.10 -3.54 4.93
CA ASP A 180 -11.35 -3.19 4.25
C ASP A 180 -11.54 -1.68 4.27
N THR A 181 -10.98 -1.00 3.27
CA THR A 181 -11.17 0.45 3.10
C THR A 181 -12.55 0.81 2.50
N GLY A 182 -13.49 -0.15 2.47
CA GLY A 182 -14.88 0.05 2.09
C GLY A 182 -15.14 0.16 0.60
N ASN A 183 -14.12 -0.10 -0.23
CA ASN A 183 -14.12 0.20 -1.65
C ASN A 183 -14.00 -1.03 -2.55
N ARG A 184 -14.50 -2.18 -2.10
CA ARG A 184 -15.05 -3.33 -2.87
C ARG A 184 -14.88 -4.65 -2.13
N PHE A 185 -13.82 -4.78 -1.35
CA PHE A 185 -13.33 -6.05 -0.83
C PHE A 185 -14.43 -6.87 -0.16
N ARG A 186 -15.21 -6.28 0.75
CA ARG A 186 -16.33 -6.96 1.43
C ARG A 186 -17.47 -7.45 0.53
N ARG A 187 -17.58 -6.95 -0.70
CA ARG A 187 -18.63 -7.32 -1.67
C ARG A 187 -18.15 -8.30 -2.74
N ARG A 188 -16.84 -8.56 -2.81
CA ARG A 188 -16.22 -9.44 -3.83
C ARG A 188 -15.63 -10.68 -3.18
N ALA A 189 -16.48 -11.67 -2.90
CA ALA A 189 -16.05 -12.95 -2.32
C ALA A 189 -15.05 -13.71 -3.22
N ASP A 190 -15.04 -13.40 -4.52
CA ASP A 190 -14.12 -13.98 -5.50
C ASP A 190 -12.66 -13.50 -5.33
N ILE A 191 -12.43 -12.33 -4.72
CA ILE A 191 -11.09 -11.84 -4.39
C ILE A 191 -10.68 -12.11 -2.93
N TRP A 192 -11.52 -12.80 -2.16
CA TRP A 192 -11.17 -13.16 -0.79
C TRP A 192 -10.07 -14.24 -0.77
N PRO A 193 -9.16 -14.20 0.22
CA PRO A 193 -8.20 -15.27 0.41
C PRO A 193 -8.91 -16.56 0.82
N HIS A 194 -8.30 -17.71 0.50
CA HIS A 194 -8.88 -19.05 0.71
C HIS A 194 -9.53 -19.28 2.09
N PRO A 195 -8.96 -18.83 3.23
CA PRO A 195 -9.57 -19.02 4.56
C PRO A 195 -10.94 -18.36 4.75
N LEU A 196 -11.30 -17.38 3.93
CA LEU A 196 -12.59 -16.69 4.01
C LEU A 196 -13.62 -17.24 3.01
N ARG A 197 -13.22 -18.13 2.10
CA ARG A 197 -14.13 -18.68 1.08
C ARG A 197 -14.97 -19.81 1.67
N ASN A 198 -16.25 -19.85 1.29
CA ASN A 198 -17.25 -20.79 1.83
C ASN A 198 -16.99 -22.27 1.46
N ASP A 199 -16.07 -22.52 0.53
CA ASP A 199 -15.70 -23.85 0.02
C ASP A 199 -14.52 -24.48 0.76
N SER A 200 -13.92 -23.78 1.73
CA SER A 200 -12.73 -24.26 2.46
C SER A 200 -13.06 -25.43 3.39
N PRO A 201 -12.62 -26.67 3.10
CA PRO A 201 -12.91 -27.83 3.94
C PRO A 201 -12.09 -27.72 5.24
N THR A 202 -12.78 -27.66 6.38
CA THR A 202 -12.21 -27.65 7.74
C THR A 202 -11.17 -26.54 7.99
N ALA A 203 -11.62 -25.50 8.68
CA ALA A 203 -10.81 -24.39 9.21
C ALA A 203 -9.55 -24.89 9.94
N SER A 204 -8.46 -25.02 9.21
CA SER A 204 -7.12 -24.87 9.76
C SER A 204 -7.03 -23.47 10.39
N LYS A 205 -6.39 -23.40 11.56
CA LYS A 205 -6.35 -22.21 12.43
C LYS A 205 -5.47 -21.10 11.84
N SER A 206 -5.86 -20.55 10.70
CA SER A 206 -5.32 -19.25 10.30
C SER A 206 -5.75 -18.24 11.36
N LEU A 207 -4.80 -17.53 11.96
CA LEU A 207 -5.14 -16.39 12.80
C LEU A 207 -5.67 -15.29 11.87
N LEU A 208 -6.84 -14.75 12.16
CA LEU A 208 -7.42 -13.65 11.39
C LEU A 208 -7.26 -12.34 12.16
N ILE A 209 -6.63 -11.35 11.53
CA ILE A 209 -6.56 -9.97 12.00
C ILE A 209 -7.36 -9.11 11.04
N TYR A 210 -8.34 -8.37 11.56
CA TYR A 210 -9.15 -7.44 10.78
C TYR A 210 -8.84 -6.02 11.22
N LYS A 211 -8.32 -5.20 10.30
CA LYS A 211 -8.11 -3.78 10.51
C LYS A 211 -9.46 -3.06 10.36
N LEU A 212 -9.89 -2.42 11.45
CA LEU A 212 -11.07 -1.56 11.50
C LEU A 212 -10.76 -0.15 10.96
#